data_AF-A0A1Y1T1Q3-F1
#
_entry.id   AF-A0A1Y1T1Q3-F1
#
_cell.length_a   1.000
_cell.length_b   1.000
_cell.length_c   1.000
_cell.angle_alpha   90.00
_cell.angle_beta   90.00
_cell.angle_gamma   90.00
#
_symmetry.space_group_name_H-M   'P 1'
#
loop_
_entity.id
_entity.type
_entity.pdbx_description
1 polymer ?
#
loop_
_entity_poly.entity_id
_entity_poly.type
_entity_poly.pdbx_seq_one_letter_code
_entity_poly.pdbx_strand_id
1 'polypeptide(L)'
;MLFKNLLFKFNFKTAGFLFLVLMSSNVFAQNNFLGKPGYMTIPTADWRDGHELGFSYAFIPGEYSDDTFSPGAQEADVDVYSVRVALTSFMEVNFGVFYRSEIADEIGVGDRQLDFRFRLLKESEYLPTIVLGWTPPGSRSPVISHDYLVATKNIKSSIGKFQLSLGYGSPYVLVRGGDDNNFWKSLSFEEKENFGNNHYLTGVYGGVSYEPLSFLGASIEYNTSTINAGVYAKLWDEHIMLQAYTFEGKEIAFNVNLQFSLNFLPRSLRRYEKK
;
A
#
# COMPACT_ATOMS: atom_id res chain seq x y z
N MET A 1 3.57 -43.11 10.85
CA MET A 1 4.50 -42.82 11.98
C MET A 1 5.57 -41.83 11.51
N LEU A 2 5.21 -40.57 11.22
CA LEU A 2 6.15 -39.59 10.63
C LEU A 2 5.68 -38.12 10.77
N PHE A 3 5.04 -37.77 11.89
CA PHE A 3 4.60 -36.39 12.18
C PHE A 3 4.73 -36.05 13.67
N LYS A 4 5.96 -36.14 14.19
CA LYS A 4 6.38 -35.57 15.48
C LYS A 4 7.84 -35.15 15.38
N ASN A 5 8.10 -33.89 15.01
CA ASN A 5 9.30 -33.08 15.31
C ASN A 5 9.40 -31.83 14.40
N LEU A 6 8.37 -30.97 14.41
CA LEU A 6 8.47 -29.60 13.89
C LEU A 6 8.29 -28.54 14.99
N LEU A 7 8.85 -28.82 16.18
CA LEU A 7 8.97 -27.83 17.24
C LEU A 7 10.16 -26.92 16.94
N PHE A 8 9.86 -25.76 16.36
CA PHE A 8 10.80 -24.67 16.18
C PHE A 8 11.44 -24.31 17.53
N LYS A 9 12.74 -24.59 17.69
CA LYS A 9 13.49 -24.13 18.88
C LYS A 9 13.71 -22.63 18.80
N PHE A 10 12.70 -21.85 19.20
CA PHE A 10 12.79 -20.41 19.37
C PHE A 10 13.87 -20.09 20.42
N ASN A 11 15.03 -19.64 19.94
CA ASN A 11 16.15 -19.28 20.79
C ASN A 11 15.98 -17.82 21.23
N PHE A 12 16.00 -17.57 22.53
CA PHE A 12 15.90 -16.23 23.12
C PHE A 12 16.89 -15.21 22.52
N LYS A 13 18.05 -15.68 22.04
CA LYS A 13 19.03 -14.82 21.35
C LYS A 13 18.56 -14.35 19.97
N THR A 14 17.79 -15.18 19.26
CA THR A 14 17.19 -14.81 17.96
C THR A 14 16.02 -13.86 18.17
N ALA A 15 15.18 -14.11 19.20
CA ALA A 15 14.12 -13.20 19.60
C ALA A 15 14.67 -11.83 20.04
N GLY A 16 15.74 -11.81 20.85
CA GLY A 16 16.42 -10.57 21.25
C GLY A 16 17.09 -9.84 20.08
N PHE A 17 17.60 -10.55 19.07
CA PHE A 17 18.13 -9.91 17.86
C PHE A 17 17.02 -9.30 17.00
N LEU A 18 15.89 -10.00 16.81
CA LEU A 18 14.69 -9.44 16.19
C LEU A 18 14.23 -8.18 16.95
N PHE A 19 14.09 -8.26 18.27
CA PHE A 19 13.69 -7.14 19.13
C PHE A 19 14.65 -5.93 19.02
N LEU A 20 15.94 -6.15 18.84
CA LEU A 20 16.91 -5.07 18.60
C LEU A 20 16.87 -4.48 17.18
N VAL A 21 16.38 -5.23 16.19
CA VAL A 21 16.09 -4.71 14.84
C VAL A 21 14.80 -3.88 14.84
N LEU A 22 13.84 -4.18 15.73
CA LEU A 22 12.64 -3.36 16.00
C LEU A 22 12.92 -2.06 16.78
N MET A 23 14.17 -1.74 17.09
CA MET A 23 14.55 -0.61 17.94
C MET A 23 15.34 0.48 17.18
N SER A 24 15.46 0.36 15.86
CA SER A 24 16.20 1.32 15.03
C SER A 24 15.29 2.12 14.08
N SER A 25 15.14 3.41 14.40
CA SER A 25 14.52 4.54 13.65
C SER A 25 12.99 4.71 13.72
N ASN A 26 12.56 5.99 13.72
CA ASN A 26 11.17 6.45 13.61
C ASN A 26 10.82 6.62 12.13
N VAL A 27 9.78 5.96 11.60
CA VAL A 27 9.65 5.78 10.14
C VAL A 27 8.20 5.77 9.59
N PHE A 28 7.20 6.53 10.11
CA PHE A 28 5.78 6.41 9.67
C PHE A 28 4.97 7.73 9.82
N ALA A 29 3.92 8.12 9.07
CA ALA A 29 3.26 7.72 7.81
C ALA A 29 2.35 6.46 7.75
N GLN A 30 1.10 6.69 7.33
CA GLN A 30 -0.03 5.76 7.11
C GLN A 30 0.12 4.99 5.77
N ASN A 31 -0.40 3.76 5.69
CA ASN A 31 -0.47 2.96 4.47
C ASN A 31 -1.94 2.66 4.12
N ASN A 32 -2.28 2.57 2.83
CA ASN A 32 -3.54 2.05 2.34
C ASN A 32 -3.59 0.50 2.37
N PHE A 33 -4.73 -0.09 2.03
CA PHE A 33 -4.91 -1.56 1.99
C PHE A 33 -3.94 -2.29 1.02
N LEU A 34 -3.39 -1.61 0.01
CA LEU A 34 -2.39 -2.17 -0.90
C LEU A 34 -0.97 -2.22 -0.29
N GLY A 35 -0.76 -1.73 0.94
CA GLY A 35 0.54 -1.63 1.60
C GLY A 35 1.40 -0.45 1.13
N LYS A 36 0.85 0.43 0.30
CA LYS A 36 1.50 1.64 -0.21
C LYS A 36 1.23 2.80 0.75
N PRO A 37 2.12 3.79 0.92
CA PRO A 37 1.81 5.01 1.65
C PRO A 37 0.54 5.67 1.10
N GLY A 38 -0.42 5.90 1.99
CA GLY A 38 -1.82 6.11 1.64
C GLY A 38 -2.70 6.28 2.88
N TYR A 39 -3.97 6.65 2.68
CA TYR A 39 -4.93 6.73 3.79
C TYR A 39 -5.57 5.37 4.06
N MET A 40 -6.71 5.07 3.43
CA MET A 40 -7.41 3.79 3.58
C MET A 40 -7.41 3.05 2.24
N THR A 41 -7.94 3.68 1.20
CA THR A 41 -7.85 3.20 -0.18
C THR A 41 -6.94 4.06 -1.04
N ILE A 42 -7.00 5.39 -0.93
CA ILE A 42 -6.19 6.25 -1.80
C ILE A 42 -4.69 6.19 -1.45
N PRO A 43 -3.80 6.22 -2.45
CA PRO A 43 -2.39 6.49 -2.20
C PRO A 43 -2.20 7.97 -1.82
N THR A 44 -1.13 8.25 -1.08
CA THR A 44 -0.62 9.60 -0.87
C THR A 44 0.73 9.75 -1.56
N ALA A 45 1.25 10.97 -1.62
CA ALA A 45 2.64 11.24 -1.94
C ALA A 45 3.55 11.17 -0.69
N ASP A 46 3.08 10.63 0.45
CA ASP A 46 3.94 10.50 1.62
C ASP A 46 5.12 9.55 1.28
N TRP A 47 6.32 9.95 1.72
CA TRP A 47 7.56 9.39 1.25
C TRP A 47 8.67 9.50 2.29
N ARG A 48 9.47 8.44 2.40
CA ARG A 48 10.52 8.33 3.40
C ARG A 48 11.88 8.18 2.73
N ASP A 49 12.90 8.81 3.31
CA ASP A 49 14.27 8.75 2.78
C ASP A 49 15.03 7.49 3.24
N GLY A 50 14.41 6.67 4.10
CA GLY A 50 14.94 5.41 4.60
C GLY A 50 14.79 4.28 3.60
N HIS A 51 15.71 3.31 3.64
CA HIS A 51 15.49 2.04 2.96
C HIS A 51 14.60 1.18 3.87
N GLU A 52 13.54 0.61 3.34
CA GLU A 52 12.45 0.03 4.14
C GLU A 52 11.87 -1.23 3.50
N LEU A 53 11.38 -2.12 4.36
CA LEU A 53 10.61 -3.30 4.02
C LEU A 53 9.30 -3.28 4.79
N GLY A 54 8.18 -3.25 4.08
CA GLY A 54 6.84 -3.34 4.64
C GLY A 54 6.15 -4.64 4.24
N PHE A 55 5.36 -5.18 5.16
CA PHE A 55 4.41 -6.26 4.94
C PHE A 55 3.04 -5.75 5.37
N SER A 56 2.00 -6.02 4.58
CA SER A 56 0.65 -5.55 4.85
C SER A 56 -0.34 -6.67 4.65
N TYR A 57 -1.36 -6.69 5.50
CA TYR A 57 -2.57 -7.48 5.35
C TYR A 57 -3.75 -6.51 5.41
N ALA A 58 -4.74 -6.68 4.54
CA ALA A 58 -6.00 -5.95 4.60
C ALA A 58 -7.17 -6.87 4.25
N PHE A 59 -8.30 -6.62 4.88
CA PHE A 59 -9.58 -7.26 4.58
C PHE A 59 -10.50 -6.22 3.95
N ILE A 60 -11.05 -6.54 2.78
CA ILE A 60 -12.03 -5.73 2.05
C ILE A 60 -13.33 -6.54 1.89
N PRO A 61 -14.49 -6.02 2.32
CA PRO A 61 -15.78 -6.70 2.19
C PRO A 61 -16.20 -6.85 0.72
N GLY A 62 -16.94 -7.92 0.43
CA GLY A 62 -17.45 -8.31 -0.91
C GLY A 62 -18.01 -7.15 -1.74
N GLU A 63 -19.02 -6.44 -1.23
CA GLU A 63 -19.71 -5.30 -1.89
C GLU A 63 -18.73 -4.27 -2.49
N TYR A 64 -17.63 -3.99 -1.78
CA TYR A 64 -16.62 -3.01 -2.19
C TYR A 64 -15.41 -3.62 -2.91
N SER A 65 -15.32 -4.95 -2.94
CA SER A 65 -14.26 -5.67 -3.65
C SER A 65 -14.47 -5.73 -5.16
N ASP A 66 -15.73 -5.80 -5.61
CA ASP A 66 -16.06 -5.92 -7.03
C ASP A 66 -15.86 -4.58 -7.74
N ASP A 67 -16.35 -3.48 -7.17
CA ASP A 67 -16.12 -2.10 -7.66
C ASP A 67 -14.63 -1.73 -7.75
N THR A 68 -13.77 -2.41 -6.99
CA THR A 68 -12.35 -2.04 -6.84
C THR A 68 -11.39 -2.98 -7.58
N PHE A 69 -11.62 -4.32 -7.57
CA PHE A 69 -10.63 -5.31 -8.01
C PHE A 69 -11.10 -6.36 -9.02
N SER A 70 -12.38 -6.72 -9.03
CA SER A 70 -12.89 -7.74 -9.96
C SER A 70 -14.36 -7.51 -10.35
N PRO A 71 -14.68 -6.41 -11.06
CA PRO A 71 -16.06 -6.12 -11.38
C PRO A 71 -16.70 -7.23 -12.22
N GLY A 72 -17.88 -7.69 -11.83
CA GLY A 72 -18.57 -8.80 -12.49
C GLY A 72 -17.99 -10.19 -12.16
N ALA A 73 -17.08 -10.29 -11.19
CA ALA A 73 -16.82 -11.54 -10.49
C ALA A 73 -17.99 -11.88 -9.55
N GLN A 74 -17.86 -13.00 -8.83
CA GLN A 74 -18.75 -13.29 -7.71
C GLN A 74 -18.32 -12.43 -6.51
N GLU A 75 -19.27 -11.67 -5.96
CA GLU A 75 -19.12 -10.92 -4.71
C GLU A 75 -18.61 -11.87 -3.61
N ALA A 76 -17.40 -11.59 -3.13
CA ALA A 76 -16.69 -12.40 -2.14
C ALA A 76 -15.62 -11.54 -1.45
N ASP A 77 -15.45 -11.70 -0.14
CA ASP A 77 -14.44 -10.94 0.62
C ASP A 77 -13.02 -11.13 0.06
N VAL A 78 -12.22 -10.05 0.10
CA VAL A 78 -10.83 -10.04 -0.40
C VAL A 78 -9.84 -9.79 0.74
N ASP A 79 -8.97 -10.77 0.93
CA ASP A 79 -7.73 -10.67 1.70
C ASP A 79 -6.60 -10.15 0.81
N VAL A 80 -6.09 -8.95 1.07
CA VAL A 80 -4.94 -8.37 0.35
C VAL A 80 -3.67 -8.56 1.16
N TYR A 81 -2.69 -9.26 0.58
CA TYR A 81 -1.36 -9.45 1.16
C TYR A 81 -0.31 -8.72 0.31
N SER A 82 0.39 -7.75 0.91
CA SER A 82 1.38 -6.94 0.18
C SER A 82 2.75 -6.91 0.83
N VAL A 83 3.78 -6.76 -0.01
CA VAL A 83 5.17 -6.50 0.38
C VAL A 83 5.66 -5.26 -0.35
N ARG A 84 6.08 -4.24 0.40
CA ARG A 84 6.67 -3.00 -0.11
C ARG A 84 8.17 -2.96 0.18
N VAL A 85 8.98 -2.50 -0.76
CA VAL A 85 10.41 -2.28 -0.59
C VAL A 85 10.81 -0.89 -1.11
N ALA A 86 11.29 -0.03 -0.22
CA ALA A 86 11.97 1.22 -0.58
C ALA A 86 13.46 0.91 -0.77
N LEU A 87 13.90 0.79 -2.02
CA LEU A 87 15.29 0.45 -2.39
C LEU A 87 16.17 1.68 -2.61
N THR A 88 15.57 2.83 -2.92
CA THR A 88 16.29 4.08 -3.15
C THR A 88 15.53 5.25 -2.50
N SER A 89 16.17 6.41 -2.41
CA SER A 89 15.53 7.64 -1.92
C SER A 89 14.46 8.22 -2.87
N PHE A 90 14.18 7.60 -4.01
CA PHE A 90 13.22 8.11 -4.99
C PHE A 90 12.34 7.04 -5.64
N MET A 91 12.59 5.74 -5.39
CA MET A 91 11.81 4.63 -5.95
C MET A 91 11.44 3.59 -4.89
N GLU A 92 10.16 3.23 -4.86
CA GLU A 92 9.63 2.08 -4.11
C GLU A 92 9.07 1.05 -5.09
N VAL A 93 9.10 -0.22 -4.69
CA VAL A 93 8.44 -1.34 -5.36
C VAL A 93 7.40 -1.92 -4.40
N ASN A 94 6.20 -2.22 -4.87
CA ASN A 94 5.16 -2.89 -4.10
C ASN A 94 4.67 -4.12 -4.87
N PHE A 95 4.56 -5.26 -4.21
CA PHE A 95 3.93 -6.47 -4.74
C PHE A 95 2.74 -6.85 -3.87
N GLY A 96 1.57 -7.07 -4.48
CA GLY A 96 0.33 -7.43 -3.79
C GLY A 96 -0.31 -8.70 -4.36
N VAL A 97 -1.01 -9.44 -3.51
CA VAL A 97 -1.83 -10.62 -3.84
C VAL A 97 -3.23 -10.39 -3.30
N PHE A 98 -4.25 -10.64 -4.12
CA PHE A 98 -5.66 -10.45 -3.81
C PHE A 98 -6.31 -11.83 -3.73
N TYR A 99 -6.52 -12.32 -2.52
CA TYR A 99 -6.99 -13.66 -2.24
C TYR A 99 -8.46 -13.63 -1.85
N ARG A 100 -9.31 -14.37 -2.56
CA ARG A 100 -10.75 -14.54 -2.25
C ARG A 100 -10.94 -15.92 -1.66
N SER A 101 -11.01 -16.01 -0.34
CA SER A 101 -10.97 -17.30 0.38
C SER A 101 -12.18 -18.20 0.04
N GLU A 102 -13.34 -17.61 -0.24
CA GLU A 102 -14.59 -18.31 -0.56
C GLU A 102 -14.57 -19.05 -1.90
N ILE A 103 -13.82 -18.55 -2.88
CA ILE A 103 -13.70 -19.10 -4.25
C ILE A 103 -12.28 -19.57 -4.57
N ALA A 104 -11.44 -19.77 -3.55
CA ALA A 104 -10.03 -20.15 -3.69
C ALA A 104 -9.82 -21.49 -4.41
N ASP A 105 -10.77 -22.43 -4.32
CA ASP A 105 -10.73 -23.70 -5.05
C ASP A 105 -10.94 -23.52 -6.57
N GLU A 106 -11.55 -22.40 -7.00
CA GLU A 106 -11.81 -22.09 -8.41
C GLU A 106 -10.71 -21.22 -9.03
N ILE A 107 -10.28 -20.16 -8.32
CA ILE A 107 -9.31 -19.17 -8.84
C ILE A 107 -7.88 -19.33 -8.29
N GLY A 108 -7.67 -20.24 -7.32
CA GLY A 108 -6.39 -20.46 -6.67
C GLY A 108 -5.95 -19.27 -5.81
N VAL A 109 -4.77 -18.74 -6.11
CA VAL A 109 -4.13 -17.64 -5.34
C VAL A 109 -4.77 -16.27 -5.66
N GLY A 110 -5.61 -16.18 -6.70
CA GLY A 110 -6.21 -14.93 -7.16
C GLY A 110 -5.22 -14.01 -7.90
N ASP A 111 -5.60 -12.74 -8.01
CA ASP A 111 -4.87 -11.75 -8.78
C ASP A 111 -3.59 -11.27 -8.06
N ARG A 112 -2.60 -10.84 -8.86
CA ARG A 112 -1.34 -10.29 -8.36
C ARG A 112 -0.98 -8.98 -9.04
N GLN A 113 -0.47 -8.05 -8.26
CA GLN A 113 -0.05 -6.74 -8.71
C GLN A 113 1.41 -6.48 -8.39
N LEU A 114 2.12 -5.84 -9.31
CA LEU A 114 3.40 -5.21 -9.09
C LEU A 114 3.23 -3.72 -9.37
N ASP A 115 3.78 -2.84 -8.54
CA ASP A 115 3.76 -1.40 -8.74
C ASP A 115 5.10 -0.78 -8.42
N PHE A 116 5.35 0.35 -9.07
CA PHE A 116 6.43 1.27 -8.76
C PHE A 116 5.84 2.59 -8.27
N ARG A 117 6.47 3.20 -7.27
CA ARG A 117 6.25 4.61 -6.93
C ARG A 117 7.55 5.37 -7.16
N PHE A 118 7.46 6.57 -7.71
CA PHE A 118 8.59 7.46 -7.96
C PHE A 118 8.33 8.83 -7.33
N ARG A 119 9.20 9.28 -6.42
CA ARG A 119 9.13 10.65 -5.89
C ARG A 119 9.72 11.63 -6.88
N LEU A 120 8.86 12.46 -7.46
CA LEU A 120 9.23 13.51 -8.42
C LEU A 120 9.66 14.81 -7.72
N LEU A 121 9.03 15.11 -6.58
CA LEU A 121 9.31 16.29 -5.76
C LEU A 121 9.27 15.92 -4.29
N LYS A 122 10.22 16.40 -3.49
CA LYS A 122 10.20 16.29 -2.03
C LYS A 122 9.55 17.55 -1.43
N GLU A 123 8.70 17.37 -0.42
CA GLU A 123 8.09 18.46 0.34
C GLU A 123 9.11 19.48 0.84
N SER A 124 8.75 20.76 0.70
CA SER A 124 9.47 21.91 1.27
C SER A 124 8.52 22.71 2.16
N GLU A 125 8.88 23.93 2.58
CA GLU A 125 7.94 24.80 3.30
C GLU A 125 6.68 25.09 2.47
N TYR A 126 6.84 25.43 1.18
CA TYR A 126 5.74 25.86 0.32
C TYR A 126 5.22 24.78 -0.64
N LEU A 127 6.06 23.82 -1.04
CA LEU A 127 5.67 22.79 -2.01
C LEU A 127 5.27 21.48 -1.32
N PRO A 128 4.30 20.72 -1.88
CA PRO A 128 3.99 19.36 -1.45
C PRO A 128 5.07 18.36 -1.93
N THR A 129 5.09 17.15 -1.36
CA THR A 129 5.73 16.01 -2.01
C THR A 129 4.86 15.62 -3.22
N ILE A 130 5.48 15.24 -4.35
CA ILE A 130 4.78 14.74 -5.54
C ILE A 130 5.32 13.35 -5.88
N VAL A 131 4.41 12.40 -6.08
CA VAL A 131 4.72 11.01 -6.42
C VAL A 131 3.94 10.57 -7.67
N LEU A 132 4.64 9.89 -8.57
CA LEU A 132 4.05 9.10 -9.66
C LEU A 132 3.96 7.64 -9.21
N GLY A 133 2.75 7.08 -9.18
CA GLY A 133 2.53 5.64 -9.14
C GLY A 133 2.39 5.07 -10.55
N TRP A 134 2.95 3.88 -10.77
CA TRP A 134 2.93 3.21 -12.07
C TRP A 134 2.84 1.70 -11.90
N THR A 135 1.83 1.09 -12.51
CA THR A 135 1.74 -0.37 -12.71
C THR A 135 2.43 -0.69 -14.05
N PRO A 136 3.40 -1.63 -14.09
CA PRO A 136 4.15 -1.91 -15.32
C PRO A 136 3.23 -2.45 -16.43
N PRO A 137 3.45 -2.03 -17.69
CA PRO A 137 2.53 -2.26 -18.80
C PRO A 137 2.55 -3.70 -19.30
N GLY A 138 1.51 -4.07 -20.03
CA GLY A 138 1.41 -5.35 -20.73
C GLY A 138 0.71 -6.46 -19.95
N SER A 139 -0.03 -6.12 -18.90
CA SER A 139 -1.04 -7.04 -18.36
C SER A 139 -2.11 -7.35 -19.43
N ARG A 140 -2.67 -8.55 -19.38
CA ARG A 140 -3.88 -8.95 -20.14
C ARG A 140 -5.17 -8.70 -19.33
N SER A 141 -5.05 -8.51 -18.02
CA SER A 141 -6.15 -8.15 -17.10
C SER A 141 -5.64 -7.03 -16.18
N PRO A 142 -5.80 -5.75 -16.56
CA PRO A 142 -5.29 -4.59 -15.84
C PRO A 142 -6.27 -4.06 -14.79
N VAL A 143 -7.21 -4.89 -14.29
CA VAL A 143 -8.33 -4.42 -13.45
C VAL A 143 -7.81 -3.66 -12.22
N ILE A 144 -6.80 -4.23 -11.57
CA ILE A 144 -6.08 -3.66 -10.43
C ILE A 144 -4.92 -2.72 -10.82
N SER A 145 -4.79 -2.29 -12.08
CA SER A 145 -3.75 -1.32 -12.45
C SER A 145 -4.12 0.08 -11.94
N HIS A 146 -3.13 0.81 -11.41
CA HIS A 146 -3.31 2.20 -10.97
C HIS A 146 -2.09 3.04 -11.32
N ASP A 147 -2.15 3.73 -12.45
CA ASP A 147 -1.21 4.77 -12.82
C ASP A 147 -1.73 6.10 -12.29
N TYR A 148 -0.96 6.82 -11.47
CA TYR A 148 -1.45 8.04 -10.81
C TYR A 148 -0.38 9.07 -10.54
N LEU A 149 -0.77 10.35 -10.52
CA LEU A 149 0.02 11.44 -9.96
C LEU A 149 -0.66 11.93 -8.68
N VAL A 150 0.09 12.03 -7.58
CA VAL A 150 -0.45 12.49 -6.29
C VAL A 150 0.48 13.53 -5.68
N ALA A 151 -0.13 14.53 -5.03
CA ALA A 151 0.55 15.57 -4.26
C ALA A 151 0.06 15.52 -2.81
N THR A 152 0.99 15.59 -1.86
CA THR A 152 0.67 15.54 -0.43
C THR A 152 1.45 16.59 0.36
N LYS A 153 0.74 17.29 1.25
CA LYS A 153 1.27 18.34 2.12
C LYS A 153 1.06 17.96 3.58
N ASN A 154 2.11 18.06 4.39
CA ASN A 154 2.04 17.90 5.84
C ASN A 154 2.04 19.29 6.50
N ILE A 155 1.04 19.57 7.32
CA ILE A 155 0.88 20.84 8.06
C ILE A 155 0.91 20.53 9.55
N LYS A 156 1.89 21.08 10.28
CA LYS A 156 1.98 20.95 11.74
C LYS A 156 1.30 22.15 12.40
N SER A 157 0.45 21.89 13.39
CA SER A 157 -0.26 22.89 14.19
C SER A 157 -0.10 22.58 15.68
N SER A 158 -0.51 23.51 16.55
CA SER A 158 -0.52 23.31 18.01
C SER A 158 -1.51 22.21 18.46
N ILE A 159 -2.52 21.92 17.63
CA ILE A 159 -3.56 20.91 17.91
C ILE A 159 -3.24 19.52 17.32
N GLY A 160 -2.16 19.38 16.54
CA GLY A 160 -1.81 18.12 15.87
C GLY A 160 -1.22 18.32 14.47
N LYS A 161 -1.03 17.21 13.76
CA LYS A 161 -0.56 17.19 12.36
C LYS A 161 -1.75 16.94 11.43
N PHE A 162 -1.86 17.74 10.39
CA PHE A 162 -2.74 17.50 9.26
C PHE A 162 -1.92 16.99 8.07
N GLN A 163 -2.44 16.03 7.33
CA GLN A 163 -1.97 15.64 6.01
C GLN A 163 -3.10 15.90 5.02
N LEU A 164 -2.78 16.61 3.92
CA LEU A 164 -3.69 16.89 2.82
C LEU A 164 -3.16 16.17 1.59
N SER A 165 -3.99 15.40 0.90
CA SER A 165 -3.61 14.67 -0.31
C SER A 165 -4.61 14.90 -1.42
N LEU A 166 -4.12 15.18 -2.62
CA LEU A 166 -4.90 15.34 -3.83
C LEU A 166 -4.16 14.63 -4.96
N GLY A 167 -4.85 13.77 -5.71
CA GLY A 167 -4.28 13.03 -6.80
C GLY A 167 -5.22 12.88 -7.99
N TYR A 168 -4.64 12.43 -9.10
CA TYR A 168 -5.33 12.09 -10.33
C TYR A 168 -4.82 10.73 -10.80
N GLY A 169 -5.72 9.77 -10.95
CA GLY A 169 -5.42 8.47 -11.54
C GLY A 169 -5.85 8.39 -13.00
N SER A 170 -5.06 7.69 -13.81
CA SER A 170 -5.24 7.59 -15.26
C SER A 170 -6.49 6.79 -15.61
N PRO A 171 -7.39 7.32 -16.47
CA PRO A 171 -8.47 6.53 -17.05
C PRO A 171 -7.98 5.55 -18.13
N TYR A 172 -6.71 5.63 -18.55
CA TYR A 172 -6.12 4.75 -19.56
C TYR A 172 -5.04 3.84 -18.96
N VAL A 173 -4.98 2.62 -19.45
CA VAL A 173 -4.00 1.59 -19.06
C VAL A 173 -3.28 1.03 -20.30
N LEU A 174 -1.98 0.73 -20.16
CA LEU A 174 -1.18 0.08 -21.20
C LEU A 174 -1.26 -1.45 -21.08
N VAL A 175 -2.04 -2.07 -21.97
CA VAL A 175 -2.32 -3.51 -21.95
C VAL A 175 -1.64 -4.23 -23.10
N ARG A 176 -1.63 -5.57 -23.02
CA ARG A 176 -1.15 -6.43 -24.11
C ARG A 176 -2.31 -7.02 -24.92
N GLY A 177 -2.58 -6.43 -26.09
CA GLY A 177 -3.57 -6.91 -27.06
C GLY A 177 -3.03 -8.00 -27.99
N GLY A 178 -3.90 -8.94 -28.36
CA GLY A 178 -3.65 -9.96 -29.39
C GLY A 178 -2.71 -11.12 -29.00
N ASP A 179 -2.57 -12.06 -29.94
CA ASP A 179 -1.69 -13.23 -29.85
C ASP A 179 -0.27 -12.98 -30.39
N ASP A 180 0.07 -11.72 -30.69
CA ASP A 180 1.34 -11.40 -31.31
C ASP A 180 2.51 -11.59 -30.31
N ASN A 181 3.54 -12.32 -30.73
CA ASN A 181 4.64 -12.75 -29.86
C ASN A 181 5.61 -11.62 -29.48
N ASN A 182 5.48 -10.44 -30.09
CA ASN A 182 6.35 -9.29 -29.86
C ASN A 182 5.71 -8.30 -28.86
N PHE A 183 6.15 -8.38 -27.60
CA PHE A 183 5.67 -7.56 -26.48
C PHE A 183 5.40 -6.08 -26.85
N TRP A 184 6.39 -5.40 -27.43
CA TRP A 184 6.30 -3.96 -27.75
C TRP A 184 5.31 -3.63 -28.85
N LYS A 185 5.05 -4.55 -29.79
CA LYS A 185 4.05 -4.36 -30.85
C LYS A 185 2.63 -4.65 -30.37
N SER A 186 2.49 -5.50 -29.36
CA SER A 186 1.21 -5.87 -28.75
C SER A 186 0.70 -4.87 -27.69
N LEU A 187 1.39 -3.74 -27.45
CA LEU A 187 0.92 -2.74 -26.48
C LEU A 187 -0.13 -1.81 -27.09
N SER A 188 -1.32 -1.73 -26.48
CA SER A 188 -2.33 -0.69 -26.76
C SER A 188 -2.66 0.11 -25.50
N PHE A 189 -3.11 1.34 -25.69
CA PHE A 189 -3.81 2.10 -24.64
C PHE A 189 -5.28 1.77 -24.73
N GLU A 190 -5.85 1.32 -23.62
CA GLU A 190 -7.28 1.04 -23.48
C GLU A 190 -7.85 1.83 -22.30
N GLU A 191 -9.12 2.18 -22.36
CA GLU A 191 -9.84 2.77 -21.22
C GLU A 191 -10.00 1.72 -20.12
N LYS A 192 -9.73 2.10 -18.87
CA LYS A 192 -9.83 1.20 -17.71
C LYS A 192 -11.25 0.67 -17.50
N GLU A 193 -12.25 1.46 -17.89
CA GLU A 193 -13.67 1.10 -17.93
C GLU A 193 -13.96 -0.13 -18.81
N ASN A 194 -13.16 -0.40 -19.85
CA ASN A 194 -13.31 -1.61 -20.67
C ASN A 194 -12.99 -2.92 -19.91
N PHE A 195 -12.35 -2.82 -18.74
CA PHE A 195 -11.99 -3.96 -17.88
C PHE A 195 -12.94 -4.06 -16.70
N GLY A 196 -14.21 -4.32 -17.01
CA GLY A 196 -15.28 -4.54 -16.03
C GLY A 196 -15.96 -3.27 -15.52
N ASN A 197 -15.87 -2.13 -16.20
CA ASN A 197 -16.42 -0.87 -15.67
C ASN A 197 -15.69 -0.41 -14.37
N ASN A 198 -14.37 -0.67 -14.27
CA ASN A 198 -13.58 -0.30 -13.10
C ASN A 198 -13.30 1.21 -13.06
N HIS A 199 -13.98 1.90 -12.12
CA HIS A 199 -13.80 3.34 -11.89
C HIS A 199 -12.85 3.67 -10.73
N TYR A 200 -12.26 2.68 -10.05
CA TYR A 200 -11.42 2.92 -8.87
C TYR A 200 -10.08 3.60 -9.23
N LEU A 201 -9.81 4.73 -8.57
CA LEU A 201 -8.74 5.67 -8.88
C LEU A 201 -8.71 6.09 -10.36
N THR A 202 -9.89 6.27 -10.96
CA THR A 202 -10.06 6.79 -12.32
C THR A 202 -10.52 8.25 -12.23
N GLY A 203 -9.58 9.19 -12.39
CA GLY A 203 -9.83 10.63 -12.23
C GLY A 203 -9.36 11.21 -10.89
N VAL A 204 -9.99 12.30 -10.43
CA VAL A 204 -9.56 13.08 -9.26
C VAL A 204 -9.98 12.41 -7.95
N TYR A 205 -9.02 12.11 -7.08
CA TYR A 205 -9.23 11.59 -5.73
C TYR A 205 -8.47 12.43 -4.70
N GLY A 206 -8.81 12.29 -3.42
CA GLY A 206 -8.13 13.05 -2.38
C GLY A 206 -8.70 12.84 -0.99
N GLY A 207 -8.07 13.45 0.02
CA GLY A 207 -8.52 13.32 1.39
C GLY A 207 -7.67 14.07 2.40
N VAL A 208 -8.13 14.02 3.65
CA VAL A 208 -7.50 14.65 4.81
C VAL A 208 -7.28 13.60 5.89
N SER A 209 -6.07 13.57 6.44
CA SER A 209 -5.74 12.82 7.65
C SER A 209 -5.35 13.79 8.77
N TYR A 210 -5.80 13.51 9.98
CA TYR A 210 -5.55 14.30 11.18
C TYR A 210 -5.02 13.42 12.30
N GLU A 211 -3.83 13.78 12.78
CA GLU A 211 -3.07 13.09 13.81
C GLU A 211 -2.94 14.01 15.04
N PRO A 212 -3.91 13.98 15.98
CA PRO A 212 -3.84 14.75 17.22
C PRO A 212 -2.76 14.21 18.17
N LEU A 213 -2.40 12.92 18.06
CA LEU A 213 -1.40 12.23 18.86
C LEU A 213 -0.51 11.44 17.92
N SER A 214 0.81 11.39 18.14
CA SER A 214 1.75 10.70 17.24
C SER A 214 1.39 9.23 16.97
N PHE A 215 0.69 8.58 17.90
CA PHE A 215 0.26 7.19 17.81
C PHE A 215 -1.20 6.98 17.35
N LEU A 216 -2.00 8.03 17.14
CA LEU A 216 -3.43 7.91 16.84
C LEU A 216 -3.90 9.02 15.89
N GLY A 217 -4.55 8.65 14.80
CA GLY A 217 -5.19 9.59 13.89
C GLY A 217 -6.46 9.07 13.24
N ALA A 218 -7.09 9.95 12.46
CA ALA A 218 -8.30 9.67 11.70
C ALA A 218 -8.18 10.27 10.29
N SER A 219 -8.79 9.63 9.30
CA SER A 219 -8.77 10.09 7.91
C SER A 219 -10.14 10.01 7.26
N ILE A 220 -10.41 10.93 6.34
CA ILE A 220 -11.52 10.90 5.39
C ILE A 220 -10.97 11.08 3.98
N GLU A 221 -11.45 10.27 3.04
CA GLU A 221 -11.01 10.28 1.65
C GLU A 221 -12.19 10.12 0.68
N TYR A 222 -11.97 10.53 -0.56
CA TYR A 222 -12.78 10.18 -1.72
C TYR A 222 -11.87 9.49 -2.74
N ASN A 223 -12.24 8.29 -3.19
CA ASN A 223 -11.37 7.39 -3.96
C ASN A 223 -11.76 7.20 -5.44
N THR A 224 -12.55 8.15 -5.98
CA THR A 224 -13.29 8.15 -7.26
C THR A 224 -14.58 7.34 -7.32
N SER A 225 -14.83 6.41 -6.40
CA SER A 225 -16.10 5.68 -6.31
C SER A 225 -16.87 6.01 -5.03
N THR A 226 -16.19 6.01 -3.88
CA THR A 226 -16.78 6.08 -2.54
C THR A 226 -16.15 7.18 -1.68
N ILE A 227 -16.86 7.59 -0.63
CA ILE A 227 -16.32 8.40 0.47
C ILE A 227 -16.07 7.46 1.65
N ASN A 228 -14.83 7.36 2.09
CA ASN A 228 -14.42 6.44 3.16
C ASN A 228 -13.90 7.22 4.36
N ALA A 229 -14.16 6.73 5.56
CA ALA A 229 -13.69 7.35 6.80
C ALA A 229 -13.21 6.29 7.79
N GLY A 230 -12.17 6.61 8.57
CA GLY A 230 -11.56 5.63 9.46
C GLY A 230 -10.55 6.20 10.43
N VAL A 231 -10.05 5.31 11.28
CA VAL A 231 -9.07 5.61 12.34
C VAL A 231 -7.88 4.67 12.23
N TYR A 232 -6.72 5.15 12.66
CA TYR A 232 -5.49 4.36 12.68
C TYR A 232 -4.71 4.58 13.98
N ALA A 233 -4.14 3.51 14.49
CA ALA A 233 -3.24 3.49 15.64
C ALA A 233 -1.87 2.96 15.21
N LYS A 234 -0.80 3.63 15.65
CA LYS A 234 0.59 3.21 15.46
C LYS A 234 1.13 2.67 16.78
N LEU A 235 1.72 1.48 16.76
CA LEU A 235 2.18 0.74 17.93
C LEU A 235 3.66 0.38 17.79
N TRP A 236 4.35 0.24 18.93
CA TRP A 236 5.77 -0.15 19.04
C TRP A 236 6.69 0.70 18.19
N ASP A 237 6.80 1.98 18.55
CA ASP A 237 7.54 2.99 17.78
C ASP A 237 7.17 2.94 16.29
N GLU A 238 5.84 2.84 16.08
CA GLU A 238 5.15 2.84 14.79
C GLU A 238 5.43 1.63 13.86
N HIS A 239 6.22 0.63 14.29
CA HIS A 239 6.51 -0.60 13.51
C HIS A 239 5.26 -1.39 13.12
N ILE A 240 4.19 -1.26 13.90
CA ILE A 240 2.86 -1.76 13.56
C ILE A 240 1.91 -0.59 13.39
N MET A 241 1.20 -0.55 12.27
CA MET A 241 0.00 0.28 12.12
C MET A 241 -1.22 -0.63 12.00
N LEU A 242 -2.21 -0.37 12.85
CA LEU A 242 -3.55 -0.95 12.80
C LEU A 242 -4.51 0.15 12.34
N GLN A 243 -5.35 -0.14 11.35
CA GLN A 243 -6.35 0.81 10.88
C GLN A 243 -7.66 0.08 10.60
N ALA A 244 -8.76 0.77 10.91
CA ALA A 244 -10.12 0.31 10.68
C ALA A 244 -10.92 1.47 10.10
N TYR A 245 -11.70 1.19 9.07
CA TYR A 245 -12.40 2.19 8.28
C TYR A 245 -13.72 1.64 7.76
N THR A 246 -14.60 2.55 7.35
CA THR A 246 -15.83 2.21 6.67
C THR A 246 -15.82 2.72 5.25
N PHE A 247 -16.41 1.92 4.36
CA PHE A 247 -16.84 2.37 3.05
C PHE A 247 -18.23 2.99 3.20
N GLU A 248 -18.37 4.30 2.95
CA GLU A 248 -19.62 5.07 3.04
C GLU A 248 -20.39 5.00 4.38
N GLY A 249 -19.79 4.44 5.43
CA GLY A 249 -20.48 4.12 6.67
C GLY A 249 -21.37 2.86 6.63
N LYS A 250 -21.33 2.07 5.55
CA LYS A 250 -22.07 0.80 5.43
C LYS A 250 -21.25 -0.37 5.98
N GLU A 251 -20.14 -0.69 5.32
CA GLU A 251 -19.33 -1.86 5.60
C GLU A 251 -17.98 -1.53 6.21
N ILE A 252 -17.45 -2.44 7.02
CA ILE A 252 -16.20 -2.28 7.77
C ILE A 252 -15.07 -3.02 7.07
N ALA A 253 -13.95 -2.33 6.89
CA ALA A 253 -12.69 -2.89 6.44
C ALA A 253 -11.56 -2.53 7.41
N PHE A 254 -10.46 -3.30 7.35
CA PHE A 254 -9.32 -3.07 8.22
C PHE A 254 -8.01 -3.53 7.58
N ASN A 255 -6.91 -2.96 8.05
CA ASN A 255 -5.57 -3.27 7.58
C ASN A 255 -4.55 -3.22 8.71
N VAL A 256 -3.58 -4.14 8.61
CA VAL A 256 -2.46 -4.33 9.53
C VAL A 256 -1.18 -4.21 8.73
N ASN A 257 -0.29 -3.33 9.16
CA ASN A 257 0.96 -3.05 8.46
C ASN A 257 2.13 -3.27 9.41
N LEU A 258 3.08 -4.14 9.03
CA LEU A 258 4.35 -4.39 9.71
C LEU A 258 5.48 -3.80 8.88
N GLN A 259 6.36 -2.98 9.45
CA GLN A 259 7.39 -2.30 8.66
C GLN A 259 8.72 -2.21 9.41
N PHE A 260 9.82 -2.30 8.65
CA PHE A 260 11.18 -2.39 9.17
C PHE A 260 12.16 -1.56 8.33
N SER A 261 13.16 -0.95 8.97
CA SER A 261 14.26 -0.32 8.22
C SER A 261 15.26 -1.36 7.70
N LEU A 262 15.64 -1.22 6.43
CA LEU A 262 16.73 -1.95 5.77
C LEU A 262 18.09 -1.25 5.93
N ASN A 263 18.19 -0.22 6.79
CA ASN A 263 19.46 0.46 7.12
C ASN A 263 20.36 -0.40 8.04
N PHE A 264 20.70 -1.62 7.63
CA PHE A 264 21.61 -2.48 8.37
C PHE A 264 23.06 -2.01 8.20
N LEU A 265 23.63 -1.40 9.24
CA LEU A 265 25.07 -1.14 9.30
C LEU A 265 25.88 -2.44 9.05
N PRO A 266 26.89 -2.42 8.17
CA PRO A 266 27.82 -3.54 7.99
C PRO A 266 28.41 -4.01 9.32
N ARG A 267 28.57 -5.33 9.50
CA ARG A 267 29.14 -5.91 10.74
C ARG A 267 30.51 -5.33 11.11
N SER A 268 31.28 -4.84 10.14
CA SER A 268 32.57 -4.17 10.32
C SER A 268 32.45 -2.81 11.02
N LEU A 269 31.38 -2.05 10.78
CA LEU A 269 31.20 -0.70 11.32
C LEU A 269 30.56 -0.68 12.72
N ARG A 270 29.68 -1.64 13.03
CA ARG A 270 29.08 -1.81 14.38
C ARG A 270 30.11 -2.04 15.50
N ARG A 271 31.36 -2.34 15.17
CA ARG A 271 32.46 -2.46 16.14
C ARG A 271 32.90 -1.11 16.73
N TYR A 272 32.55 0.00 16.08
CA TYR A 272 32.95 1.35 16.46
C TYR A 272 31.84 2.15 17.15
N GLU A 273 30.60 1.66 17.21
CA GLU A 273 29.47 2.29 17.92
C GLU A 273 29.56 2.18 19.47
N LYS A 274 30.72 1.81 20.00
CA LYS A 274 31.01 1.91 21.44
C LYS A 274 31.75 3.20 21.76
N LYS A 275 31.00 4.28 21.94
CA LYS A 275 31.21 5.29 23.00
C LYS A 275 30.02 6.23 23.11
#